data_AF-J6FCR1-F1
#
_entry.id   AF-J6FCR1-F1
#
_cell.length_a   1.000
_cell.length_b   1.000
_cell.length_c   1.000
_cell.angle_alpha   90.00
_cell.angle_beta   90.00
_cell.angle_gamma   90.00
#
_symmetry.space_group_name_H-M   'P 1'
#
loop_
_entity.id
_entity.type
_entity.pdbx_description
1 polymer ?
#
loop_
_entity_poly.entity_id
_entity_poly.type
_entity_poly.pdbx_seq_one_letter_code
_entity_poly.pdbx_strand_id
1 'polypeptide(L)'
;MRVLEGSEIAYDDQAHRWIVLGYVYSSTGAHTPSTAYDEEDEPDTVRERMRAYMHAEYLARPKDSPSIVGTYLIDCKALYDPWPDQPILSIRTTSLPGVYQASYNFGRTMGPIMLSTDRKLLAYFTGEDGEEHGEEDEEEDGEEDREEDGGEDGEDDGDREEAKEEVHEESEAEPLVYHTVMRSWCVNSGDMNYEPERGTIRFSPNFATFAGISDMTYEGDDVPYTGRKISSKPGLRLQWEEYCSAAARW
;
A
#
# COMPACT_ATOMS: atom_id res chain seq x y z
N MET A 1 23.67 5.31 32.40
CA MET A 1 24.43 4.69 31.28
C MET A 1 23.40 4.38 30.21
N ARG A 2 23.44 5.03 29.04
CA ARG A 2 22.50 4.74 27.94
C ARG A 2 23.07 3.55 27.17
N VAL A 3 22.37 2.43 27.19
CA VAL A 3 22.64 1.29 26.31
C VAL A 3 21.98 1.64 24.98
N LEU A 4 22.76 1.74 23.91
CA LEU A 4 22.26 1.86 22.56
C LEU A 4 22.21 0.43 22.01
N GLU A 5 21.02 -0.14 21.91
CA GLU A 5 20.79 -1.38 21.16
C GLU A 5 20.65 -1.02 19.68
N GLY A 6 21.47 -1.64 18.83
CA GLY A 6 21.39 -1.49 17.40
C GLY A 6 21.85 -2.78 16.73
N SER A 7 20.97 -3.38 15.93
CA SER A 7 21.38 -4.26 14.84
C SER A 7 21.65 -3.40 13.62
N GLU A 8 22.79 -3.61 12.95
CA GLU A 8 23.09 -2.92 11.71
C GLU A 8 22.65 -3.80 10.53
N ILE A 9 21.69 -3.30 9.77
CA ILE A 9 21.29 -3.92 8.50
C ILE A 9 22.20 -3.30 7.44
N ALA A 10 23.06 -4.12 6.84
CA ALA A 10 23.95 -3.72 5.76
C ALA A 10 23.43 -4.27 4.42
N TYR A 11 23.52 -3.47 3.37
CA TYR A 11 23.31 -3.96 2.00
C TYR A 11 24.64 -4.44 1.45
N ASP A 12 24.70 -5.68 0.99
CA ASP A 12 25.87 -6.24 0.31
C ASP A 12 25.77 -5.95 -1.18
N ASP A 13 26.48 -4.93 -1.64
CA ASP A 13 26.53 -4.51 -3.06
C ASP A 13 27.05 -5.62 -3.99
N GLN A 14 27.85 -6.58 -3.51
CA GLN A 14 28.35 -7.67 -4.36
C GLN A 14 27.33 -8.80 -4.53
N ALA A 15 26.55 -9.08 -3.48
CA ALA A 15 25.55 -10.14 -3.48
C ALA A 15 24.12 -9.61 -3.78
N HIS A 16 23.96 -8.30 -3.96
CA HIS A 16 22.69 -7.61 -4.15
C HIS A 16 21.62 -7.92 -3.08
N ARG A 17 22.04 -8.31 -1.87
CA ARG A 17 21.13 -8.73 -0.80
C ARG A 17 21.35 -7.94 0.48
N TRP A 18 20.30 -7.87 1.30
CA TRP A 18 20.40 -7.34 2.66
C TRP A 18 20.97 -8.41 3.60
N ILE A 19 21.97 -8.02 4.40
CA ILE A 19 22.58 -8.85 5.43
C ILE A 19 22.32 -8.20 6.79
N VAL A 20 21.79 -8.97 7.71
CA VAL A 20 21.67 -8.53 9.11
C VAL A 20 22.99 -8.84 9.81
N LEU A 21 23.75 -7.82 10.14
CA LEU A 21 24.99 -7.96 10.91
C LEU A 21 24.62 -7.99 12.40
N GLY A 22 24.56 -9.20 12.96
CA GLY A 22 24.41 -9.40 14.40
C GLY A 22 25.73 -9.09 15.11
N TYR A 23 25.78 -8.02 15.91
CA TYR A 23 26.88 -7.81 16.86
C TYR A 23 26.62 -8.58 18.15
N VAL A 24 27.50 -9.53 18.48
CA VAL A 24 27.49 -10.17 19.81
C VAL A 24 28.44 -9.40 20.72
N TYR A 25 27.93 -8.41 21.47
CA TYR A 25 28.66 -7.83 22.60
C TYR A 25 28.31 -8.60 23.88
N SER A 26 29.19 -9.53 24.26
CA SER A 26 29.15 -10.16 25.57
C SER A 26 29.95 -9.31 26.58
N SER A 27 29.25 -8.55 27.41
CA SER A 27 29.68 -8.39 28.80
C SER A 27 28.48 -8.06 29.68
N THR A 28 28.18 -8.98 30.61
CA THR A 28 27.22 -8.85 31.72
C THR A 28 25.72 -9.08 31.42
N GLY A 29 25.31 -10.35 31.48
CA GLY A 29 24.18 -10.80 32.32
C GLY A 29 22.79 -10.18 32.11
N ALA A 30 22.39 -9.83 30.89
CA ALA A 30 21.00 -9.57 30.56
C ALA A 30 20.54 -10.59 29.50
N HIS A 31 19.31 -11.11 29.65
CA HIS A 31 18.67 -11.99 28.69
C HIS A 31 18.64 -11.31 27.32
N THR A 32 19.56 -11.69 26.44
CA THR A 32 19.44 -11.44 25.01
C THR A 32 18.30 -12.32 24.48
N PRO A 33 17.35 -11.79 23.70
CA PRO A 33 16.50 -12.64 22.87
C PRO A 33 17.43 -13.53 22.05
N SER A 34 17.37 -14.83 22.30
CA SER A 34 18.14 -15.82 21.55
C SER A 34 17.60 -15.82 20.12
N THR A 35 18.29 -15.17 19.19
CA THR A 35 18.09 -15.38 17.74
C THR A 35 18.83 -16.65 17.32
N ALA A 36 18.64 -17.73 18.07
CA ALA A 36 19.00 -19.06 17.59
C ALA A 36 17.98 -19.38 16.50
N TYR A 37 18.39 -19.18 15.24
CA TYR A 37 17.66 -19.74 14.12
C TYR A 37 17.77 -21.26 14.27
N ASP A 38 16.65 -21.93 14.48
CA ASP A 38 16.61 -23.37 14.23
C ASP A 38 16.83 -23.53 12.73
N GLU A 39 17.82 -24.32 12.32
CA GLU A 39 18.09 -24.60 10.90
C GLU A 39 16.90 -25.29 10.20
N GLU A 40 15.87 -25.67 10.96
CA GLU A 40 14.61 -26.25 10.48
C GLU A 40 13.53 -25.20 10.14
N ASP A 41 13.76 -23.91 10.41
CA ASP A 41 12.77 -22.88 10.12
C ASP A 41 12.54 -22.73 8.61
N GLU A 42 11.29 -22.91 8.15
CA GLU A 42 10.93 -22.72 6.74
C GLU A 42 11.29 -21.29 6.28
N PRO A 43 11.78 -21.10 5.05
CA PRO A 43 12.26 -19.80 4.56
C PRO A 43 11.20 -18.70 4.67
N ASP A 44 9.93 -19.05 4.55
CA ASP A 44 8.81 -18.13 4.72
C ASP A 44 8.67 -17.59 6.15
N THR A 45 8.98 -18.41 7.16
CA THR A 45 8.93 -17.98 8.56
C THR A 45 10.08 -17.01 8.89
N VAL A 46 11.27 -17.24 8.32
CA VAL A 46 12.41 -16.32 8.46
C VAL A 46 12.09 -14.98 7.80
N ARG A 47 11.56 -15.03 6.57
CA ARG A 47 11.13 -13.83 5.85
C ARG A 47 10.08 -13.06 6.63
N GLU A 48 9.02 -13.71 7.10
CA GLU A 48 7.95 -13.03 7.82
C GLU A 48 8.43 -12.40 9.14
N ARG A 49 9.28 -13.11 9.90
CA ARG A 49 9.91 -12.54 11.10
C ARG A 49 10.73 -11.30 10.79
N MET A 50 11.52 -11.31 9.71
CA MET A 50 12.32 -10.16 9.30
C MET A 50 11.44 -8.97 8.88
N ARG A 51 10.35 -9.22 8.15
CA ARG A 51 9.38 -8.18 7.76
C ARG A 51 8.69 -7.57 8.98
N ALA A 52 8.26 -8.41 9.92
CA ALA A 52 7.68 -7.97 11.19
C ALA A 52 8.67 -7.15 12.02
N TYR A 53 9.94 -7.58 12.09
CA TYR A 53 11.01 -6.88 12.79
C TYR A 53 11.23 -5.47 12.22
N MET A 54 11.45 -5.34 10.90
CA MET A 54 11.67 -4.04 10.26
C MET A 54 10.49 -3.09 10.45
N HIS A 55 9.26 -3.62 10.40
CA HIS A 55 8.05 -2.84 10.64
C HIS A 55 7.94 -2.39 12.11
N ALA A 56 8.20 -3.28 13.06
CA ALA A 56 8.21 -2.94 14.48
C ALA A 56 9.27 -1.87 14.81
N GLU A 57 10.45 -1.98 14.20
CA GLU A 57 11.51 -0.98 14.33
C GLU A 57 11.06 0.40 13.79
N TYR A 58 10.40 0.41 12.62
CA TYR A 58 9.78 1.63 12.09
C TYR A 58 8.74 2.21 13.06
N LEU A 59 7.87 1.37 13.62
CA LEU A 59 6.84 1.79 14.58
C LEU A 59 7.44 2.34 15.89
N ALA A 60 8.61 1.89 16.32
CA ALA A 60 9.29 2.38 17.52
C ALA A 60 9.94 3.78 17.35
N ARG A 61 10.27 4.18 16.11
CA ARG A 61 10.91 5.48 15.85
C ARG A 61 9.92 6.64 16.04
N PRO A 62 10.33 7.81 16.58
CA PRO A 62 9.48 8.99 16.57
C PRO A 62 9.23 9.46 15.13
N LYS A 63 8.00 9.96 14.86
CA LYS A 63 7.62 10.53 13.55
C LYS A 63 7.13 11.95 13.76
N ASP A 64 7.56 12.84 12.88
CA ASP A 64 7.13 14.24 12.93
C ASP A 64 5.67 14.40 12.49
N SER A 65 5.23 13.59 11.53
CA SER A 65 3.83 13.54 11.06
C SER A 65 3.52 12.23 10.32
N PRO A 66 2.26 11.76 10.33
CA PRO A 66 1.79 10.70 9.46
C PRO A 66 1.91 11.12 7.99
N SER A 67 2.42 10.23 7.14
CA SER A 67 2.53 10.47 5.70
C SER A 67 2.57 9.14 4.96
N ILE A 68 1.99 9.09 3.75
CA ILE A 68 2.15 7.92 2.87
C ILE A 68 3.55 7.81 2.26
N VAL A 69 4.37 8.87 2.31
CA VAL A 69 5.74 8.89 1.77
C VAL A 69 6.64 7.95 2.56
N GLY A 70 7.40 7.13 1.86
CA GLY A 70 8.32 6.17 2.46
C GLY A 70 8.46 4.87 1.69
N THR A 71 9.05 3.87 2.33
CA THR A 71 9.25 2.54 1.76
C THR A 71 8.42 1.51 2.51
N TYR A 72 7.74 0.65 1.78
CA TYR A 72 6.86 -0.41 2.27
C TYR A 72 7.35 -1.76 1.76
N LEU A 73 7.29 -2.77 2.63
CA LEU A 73 7.40 -4.18 2.26
C LEU A 73 6.03 -4.68 1.81
N ILE A 74 5.98 -5.30 0.65
CA ILE A 74 4.73 -5.77 0.05
C ILE A 74 4.54 -7.26 0.32
N ASP A 75 3.34 -7.63 0.77
CA ASP A 75 2.86 -9.01 0.83
C ASP A 75 1.85 -9.22 -0.29
N CYS A 76 2.13 -10.13 -1.21
CA CYS A 76 1.22 -10.44 -2.30
C CYS A 76 1.42 -11.90 -2.69
N LYS A 77 0.40 -12.74 -2.46
CA LYS A 77 0.49 -14.19 -2.72
C LYS A 77 0.75 -14.52 -4.18
N ALA A 78 0.25 -13.70 -5.11
CA ALA A 78 0.49 -13.89 -6.54
C ALA A 78 1.97 -13.70 -6.91
N LEU A 79 2.73 -12.98 -6.07
CA LEU A 79 4.16 -12.70 -6.24
C LEU A 79 5.05 -13.67 -5.46
N TYR A 80 4.48 -14.71 -4.79
CA TYR A 80 5.24 -15.73 -4.07
C TYR A 80 5.88 -16.71 -5.05
N ASP A 81 7.01 -16.29 -5.58
CA ASP A 81 8.01 -17.12 -6.21
C ASP A 81 9.30 -16.90 -5.38
N PRO A 82 10.22 -17.87 -5.25
CA PRO A 82 11.32 -17.82 -4.28
C PRO A 82 12.43 -16.87 -4.77
N TRP A 83 12.11 -15.60 -4.90
CA TRP A 83 13.04 -14.54 -5.23
C TRP A 83 13.86 -14.18 -4.00
N PRO A 84 15.16 -13.88 -4.19
CA PRO A 84 16.04 -13.53 -3.08
C PRO A 84 15.66 -12.19 -2.42
N ASP A 85 14.96 -11.32 -3.16
CA ASP A 85 14.65 -9.97 -2.72
C ASP A 85 13.20 -9.82 -2.24
N GLN A 86 13.03 -8.99 -1.21
CA GLN A 86 11.70 -8.67 -0.69
C GLN A 86 10.97 -7.72 -1.67
N PRO A 87 9.69 -7.99 -1.99
CA PRO A 87 8.87 -7.05 -2.74
C PRO A 87 8.78 -5.71 -1.99
N ILE A 88 9.09 -4.61 -2.69
CA ILE A 88 9.11 -3.27 -2.10
C ILE A 88 8.30 -2.28 -2.93
N LEU A 89 7.68 -1.32 -2.24
CA LEU A 89 7.02 -0.16 -2.81
C LEU A 89 7.60 1.10 -2.16
N SER A 90 8.13 2.02 -2.96
CA SER A 90 8.75 3.26 -2.51
C SER A 90 7.93 4.45 -2.99
N ILE A 91 7.22 5.13 -2.10
CA ILE A 91 6.29 6.24 -2.39
C ILE A 91 6.97 7.59 -2.11
N ARG A 92 6.91 8.51 -3.06
CA ARG A 92 7.38 9.90 -2.96
C ARG A 92 6.32 10.91 -3.40
N THR A 93 6.47 12.15 -2.96
CA THR A 93 5.72 13.29 -3.48
C THR A 93 6.15 13.62 -4.92
N THR A 94 5.22 14.10 -5.72
CA THR A 94 5.52 14.72 -7.02
C THR A 94 5.48 16.25 -6.91
N SER A 95 5.74 16.95 -8.03
CA SER A 95 5.48 18.39 -8.14
C SER A 95 4.00 18.73 -8.29
N LEU A 96 3.15 17.75 -8.60
CA LEU A 96 1.71 17.92 -8.74
C LEU A 96 1.05 17.72 -7.35
N PRO A 97 0.37 18.74 -6.80
CA PRO A 97 -0.32 18.60 -5.51
C PRO A 97 -1.34 17.46 -5.52
N GLY A 98 -1.37 16.66 -4.45
CA GLY A 98 -2.29 15.53 -4.33
C GLY A 98 -1.93 14.30 -5.18
N VAL A 99 -0.82 14.35 -5.92
CA VAL A 99 -0.32 13.22 -6.71
C VAL A 99 1.02 12.73 -6.15
N TYR A 100 1.10 11.43 -5.96
CA TYR A 100 2.28 10.72 -5.49
C TYR A 100 2.76 9.77 -6.56
N GLN A 101 4.06 9.51 -6.56
CA GLN A 101 4.66 8.51 -7.42
C GLN A 101 5.29 7.45 -6.54
N ALA A 102 5.00 6.20 -6.83
CA ALA A 102 5.71 5.09 -6.27
C ALA A 102 6.56 4.38 -7.32
N SER A 103 7.61 3.73 -6.87
CA SER A 103 8.37 2.73 -7.63
C SER A 103 8.22 1.40 -6.92
N TYR A 104 7.86 0.35 -7.66
CA TYR A 104 7.78 -0.99 -7.11
C TYR A 104 8.76 -1.94 -7.77
N ASN A 105 9.18 -2.92 -6.99
CA ASN A 105 9.89 -4.09 -7.46
C ASN A 105 9.26 -5.30 -6.77
N PHE A 106 8.55 -6.12 -7.55
CA PHE A 106 7.85 -7.32 -7.13
C PHE A 106 8.58 -8.60 -7.58
N GLY A 107 9.87 -8.48 -7.91
CA GLY A 107 10.71 -9.58 -8.37
C GLY A 107 10.52 -9.87 -9.85
N ARG A 108 9.32 -10.33 -10.24
CA ARG A 108 8.98 -10.61 -11.64
C ARG A 108 8.64 -9.35 -12.44
N THR A 109 7.98 -8.41 -11.77
CA THR A 109 7.52 -7.15 -12.36
C THR A 109 8.08 -5.98 -11.58
N MET A 110 8.44 -4.92 -12.29
CA MET A 110 8.85 -3.66 -11.69
C MET A 110 8.30 -2.49 -12.51
N GLY A 111 8.13 -1.34 -11.87
CA GLY A 111 7.59 -0.20 -12.58
C GLY A 111 7.23 0.99 -11.70
N PRO A 112 6.71 2.05 -12.32
CA PRO A 112 6.17 3.19 -11.61
C PRO A 112 4.66 3.02 -11.35
N ILE A 113 4.19 3.59 -10.24
CA ILE A 113 2.77 3.72 -9.89
C ILE A 113 2.48 5.18 -9.61
N MET A 114 1.41 5.74 -10.16
CA MET A 114 0.87 7.04 -9.78
C MET A 114 -0.28 6.83 -8.81
N LEU A 115 -0.34 7.62 -7.74
CA LEU A 115 -1.36 7.54 -6.70
C LEU A 115 -2.01 8.90 -6.46
N SER A 116 -3.33 8.92 -6.32
CA SER A 116 -4.07 10.10 -5.88
C SER A 116 -5.38 9.70 -5.22
N THR A 117 -5.86 10.52 -4.29
CA THR A 117 -7.23 10.42 -3.76
C THR A 117 -8.25 10.97 -4.77
N ASP A 118 -7.81 11.79 -5.73
CA ASP A 118 -8.64 12.30 -6.81
C ASP A 118 -8.38 11.49 -8.09
N ARG A 119 -9.34 10.65 -8.47
CA ARG A 119 -9.26 9.82 -9.68
C ARG A 119 -9.07 10.67 -10.94
N LYS A 120 -9.60 11.90 -10.99
CA LYS A 120 -9.49 12.78 -12.17
C LYS A 120 -8.04 13.21 -12.41
N LEU A 121 -7.24 13.36 -11.35
CA LEU A 121 -5.80 13.66 -11.48
C LEU A 121 -5.03 12.49 -12.11
N LEU A 122 -5.59 11.28 -12.10
CA LEU A 122 -4.95 10.10 -12.70
C LEU A 122 -5.26 9.89 -14.18
N ALA A 123 -6.30 10.54 -14.73
CA ALA A 123 -6.68 10.42 -16.14
C ALA A 123 -5.53 10.80 -17.10
N TYR A 124 -4.71 11.77 -16.71
CA TYR A 124 -3.49 12.14 -17.46
C TYR A 124 -2.53 10.95 -17.68
N PHE A 125 -2.48 9.99 -16.75
CA PHE A 125 -1.58 8.85 -16.82
C PHE A 125 -2.17 7.66 -17.55
N THR A 126 -3.50 7.62 -17.75
CA THR A 126 -4.18 6.57 -18.51
C THR A 126 -4.18 6.86 -20.01
N GLY A 127 -3.92 8.10 -20.43
CA GLY A 127 -4.07 8.50 -21.84
C GLY A 127 -5.54 8.54 -22.27
N GLU A 128 -6.47 8.47 -21.32
CA GLU A 128 -7.84 8.91 -21.52
C GLU A 128 -7.80 10.43 -21.54
N ASP A 129 -7.40 10.98 -22.68
CA ASP A 129 -7.64 12.38 -22.99
C ASP A 129 -9.11 12.64 -22.68
N GLY A 130 -9.39 13.61 -21.81
CA GLY A 130 -10.68 13.88 -21.18
C GLY A 130 -11.79 14.31 -22.14
N GLU A 131 -12.00 13.58 -23.21
CA GLU A 131 -13.29 13.43 -23.86
C GLU A 131 -14.16 12.64 -22.88
N GLU A 132 -14.65 13.38 -21.89
CA GLU A 132 -15.87 13.10 -21.15
C GLU A 132 -16.94 12.83 -22.23
N HIS A 133 -17.01 11.57 -22.67
CA HIS A 133 -18.18 11.03 -23.32
C HIS A 133 -19.27 11.26 -22.27
N GLY A 134 -20.04 12.32 -22.47
CA GLY A 134 -21.31 12.50 -21.81
C GLY A 134 -22.11 11.27 -22.15
N GLU A 135 -22.05 10.27 -21.27
CA GLU A 135 -23.13 9.32 -21.11
C GLU A 135 -24.30 10.19 -20.68
N GLU A 136 -25.02 10.69 -21.69
CA GLU A 136 -26.39 11.11 -21.54
C GLU A 136 -27.06 9.91 -20.89
N ASP A 137 -27.30 10.06 -19.59
CA ASP A 137 -28.22 9.29 -18.76
C ASP A 137 -29.54 9.27 -19.54
N GLU A 138 -29.69 8.29 -20.44
CA GLU A 138 -31.00 7.91 -20.95
C GLU A 138 -31.69 7.28 -19.74
N GLU A 139 -32.30 8.16 -18.94
CA GLU A 139 -33.27 7.79 -17.91
C GLU A 139 -34.33 6.93 -18.60
N GLU A 140 -34.16 5.61 -18.50
CA GLU A 140 -35.17 4.63 -18.85
C GLU A 140 -36.26 4.77 -17.78
N ASP A 141 -37.23 5.62 -18.11
CA ASP A 141 -38.46 5.93 -17.40
C ASP A 141 -39.26 4.64 -17.16
N GLY A 142 -38.86 3.90 -16.13
CA GLY A 142 -39.52 2.70 -15.63
C GLY A 142 -40.65 3.08 -14.70
N GLU A 143 -41.78 3.49 -15.27
CA GLU A 143 -43.07 3.58 -14.59
C GLU A 143 -43.47 2.18 -14.06
N GLU A 144 -43.17 1.87 -12.80
CA GLU A 144 -43.89 0.84 -12.05
C GLU A 144 -44.68 1.48 -10.90
N ASP A 145 -45.94 1.77 -11.21
CA ASP A 145 -47.05 1.87 -10.26
C ASP A 145 -46.97 0.76 -9.21
N ARG A 146 -46.78 1.12 -7.94
CA ARG A 146 -47.23 0.28 -6.82
C ARG A 146 -47.94 1.11 -5.77
N GLU A 147 -49.16 0.67 -5.55
CA GLU A 147 -50.25 1.30 -4.86
C GLU A 147 -50.01 1.54 -3.36
N GLU A 148 -50.64 2.62 -2.95
CA GLU A 148 -50.95 3.14 -1.64
C GLU A 148 -51.75 2.14 -0.77
N ASP A 149 -51.27 1.86 0.45
CA ASP A 149 -52.05 1.40 1.61
C ASP A 149 -51.16 1.64 2.85
N GLY A 150 -51.47 2.47 3.85
CA GLY A 150 -52.76 2.77 4.44
C GLY A 150 -52.75 2.24 5.88
N GLY A 151 -52.55 3.13 6.87
CA GLY A 151 -52.79 2.83 8.29
C GLY A 151 -51.63 3.15 9.23
N GLU A 152 -51.84 3.59 10.47
CA GLU A 152 -52.96 4.25 11.15
C GLU A 152 -52.37 4.78 12.47
N ASP A 153 -53.01 5.79 13.04
CA ASP A 153 -52.57 6.52 14.23
C ASP A 153 -52.30 5.64 15.46
N GLY A 154 -51.25 6.01 16.19
CA GLY A 154 -50.93 5.48 17.51
C GLY A 154 -50.33 6.58 18.39
N GLU A 155 -51.21 7.33 19.06
CA GLU A 155 -50.88 8.22 20.19
C GLU A 155 -50.36 7.37 21.36
N ASP A 156 -49.18 7.68 21.91
CA ASP A 156 -48.82 7.30 23.28
C ASP A 156 -47.95 8.38 23.94
N ASP A 157 -48.57 9.04 24.92
CA ASP A 157 -48.01 10.00 25.86
C ASP A 157 -47.18 9.27 26.93
N GLY A 158 -45.91 9.63 27.08
CA GLY A 158 -45.02 8.99 28.06
C GLY A 158 -43.78 9.80 28.44
N ASP A 159 -44.00 10.84 29.25
CA ASP A 159 -42.99 11.59 30.00
C ASP A 159 -41.95 10.70 30.70
N ARG A 160 -40.67 10.81 30.31
CA ARG A 160 -39.52 10.64 31.23
C ARG A 160 -38.24 11.22 30.62
N GLU A 161 -37.98 12.51 30.90
CA GLU A 161 -36.68 13.13 30.71
C GLU A 161 -35.65 12.55 31.70
N GLU A 162 -35.02 11.43 31.31
CA GLU A 162 -33.70 11.08 31.79
C GLU A 162 -32.70 11.56 30.74
N ALA A 163 -31.88 12.54 31.12
CA ALA A 163 -30.79 13.06 30.32
C ALA A 163 -29.84 11.91 29.94
N LYS A 164 -30.05 11.35 28.75
CA LYS A 164 -29.14 10.43 28.11
C LYS A 164 -27.90 11.23 27.75
N GLU A 165 -26.84 10.96 28.48
CA GLU A 165 -25.48 11.33 28.11
C GLU A 165 -25.26 10.80 26.69
N GLU A 166 -25.32 11.68 25.69
CA GLU A 166 -25.02 11.35 24.31
C GLU A 166 -23.56 10.91 24.28
N VAL A 167 -23.38 9.59 24.31
CA VAL A 167 -22.11 8.95 23.96
C VAL A 167 -21.88 9.33 22.52
N HIS A 168 -21.09 10.38 22.31
CA HIS A 168 -20.52 10.72 21.02
C HIS A 168 -19.79 9.47 20.51
N GLU A 169 -20.47 8.71 19.66
CA GLU A 169 -19.87 7.69 18.83
C GLU A 169 -18.80 8.42 18.02
N GLU A 170 -17.52 8.23 18.41
CA GLU A 170 -16.38 8.74 17.64
C GLU A 170 -16.58 8.25 16.22
N SER A 171 -17.03 9.13 15.31
CA SER A 171 -17.23 8.75 13.92
C SER A 171 -15.87 8.33 13.40
N GLU A 172 -15.71 7.02 13.21
CA GLU A 172 -14.49 6.42 12.72
C GLU A 172 -14.22 7.05 11.35
N ALA A 173 -13.20 7.92 11.27
CA ALA A 173 -12.94 8.68 10.06
C ALA A 173 -12.79 7.70 8.89
N GLU A 174 -13.55 7.92 7.82
CA GLU A 174 -13.55 7.02 6.69
C GLU A 174 -12.11 6.77 6.19
N PRO A 175 -11.75 5.51 5.93
CA PRO A 175 -10.38 5.17 5.58
C PRO A 175 -10.01 5.81 4.24
N LEU A 176 -8.89 6.55 4.22
CA LEU A 176 -8.44 7.27 3.04
C LEU A 176 -8.04 6.29 1.92
N VAL A 177 -8.78 6.33 0.81
CA VAL A 177 -8.54 5.52 -0.38
C VAL A 177 -7.77 6.32 -1.43
N TYR A 178 -6.70 5.72 -1.94
CA TYR A 178 -5.94 6.22 -3.09
C TYR A 178 -6.24 5.35 -4.30
N HIS A 179 -6.60 5.97 -5.41
CA HIS A 179 -6.60 5.32 -6.71
C HIS A 179 -5.17 5.18 -7.22
N THR A 180 -4.91 4.13 -7.98
CA THR A 180 -3.59 3.87 -8.57
C THR A 180 -3.70 3.66 -10.07
N VAL A 181 -2.65 4.11 -10.77
CA VAL A 181 -2.38 3.77 -12.16
C VAL A 181 -0.94 3.31 -12.24
N MET A 182 -0.68 2.10 -12.74
CA MET A 182 0.66 1.54 -12.85
C MET A 182 1.01 1.09 -14.26
N ARG A 183 2.32 0.99 -14.51
CA ARG A 183 2.87 0.34 -15.69
C ARG A 183 3.91 -0.66 -15.25
N SER A 184 3.97 -1.78 -15.97
CA SER A 184 4.76 -2.94 -15.58
C SER A 184 5.85 -3.25 -16.60
N TRP A 185 7.05 -3.59 -16.11
CA TRP A 185 8.10 -4.23 -16.90
C TRP A 185 8.37 -5.61 -16.32
N CYS A 186 8.23 -6.66 -17.13
CA CYS A 186 8.62 -8.02 -16.77
C CYS A 186 10.14 -8.17 -16.85
N VAL A 187 10.75 -8.47 -15.71
CA VAL A 187 12.21 -8.60 -15.57
C VAL A 187 12.75 -9.78 -16.36
N ASN A 188 11.99 -10.87 -16.45
CA ASN A 188 12.44 -12.12 -17.07
C ASN A 188 12.35 -12.08 -18.60
N SER A 189 11.27 -11.53 -19.15
CA SER A 189 11.09 -11.47 -20.61
C SER A 189 11.68 -10.20 -21.22
N GLY A 190 11.82 -9.14 -20.42
CA GLY A 190 12.19 -7.82 -20.91
C GLY A 190 10.98 -7.05 -21.48
N ASP A 191 9.78 -7.61 -21.46
CA ASP A 191 8.58 -7.01 -22.06
C ASP A 191 8.00 -5.91 -21.17
N MET A 192 7.73 -4.77 -21.78
CA MET A 192 7.05 -3.66 -21.13
C MET A 192 5.56 -3.74 -21.42
N ASN A 193 4.74 -3.72 -20.37
CA ASN A 193 3.31 -3.48 -20.49
C ASN A 193 3.08 -1.95 -20.58
N TYR A 194 2.56 -1.53 -21.72
CA TYR A 194 2.27 -0.12 -22.00
C TYR A 194 0.86 0.29 -21.57
N GLU A 195 -0.04 -0.69 -21.45
CA GLU A 195 -1.41 -0.45 -21.03
C GLU A 195 -1.43 -0.13 -19.54
N PRO A 196 -2.01 1.01 -19.15
CA PRO A 196 -2.06 1.44 -17.76
C PRO A 196 -2.99 0.53 -16.96
N GLU A 197 -2.46 -0.10 -15.92
CA GLU A 197 -3.19 -0.97 -15.00
C GLU A 197 -3.75 -0.14 -13.84
N ARG A 198 -4.97 -0.48 -13.38
CA ARG A 198 -5.68 0.27 -12.35
C ARG A 198 -5.66 -0.44 -11.01
N GLY A 199 -5.90 0.32 -9.96
CA GLY A 199 -6.11 -0.25 -8.65
C GLY A 199 -6.50 0.78 -7.59
N THR A 200 -6.51 0.30 -6.36
CA THR A 200 -6.76 1.10 -5.16
C THR A 200 -5.85 0.67 -4.03
N ILE A 201 -5.50 1.63 -3.16
CA ILE A 201 -4.78 1.39 -1.91
C ILE A 201 -5.55 2.10 -0.79
N ARG A 202 -5.91 1.34 0.24
CA ARG A 202 -6.53 1.84 1.47
C ARG A 202 -5.52 1.81 2.59
N PHE A 203 -5.11 2.98 3.05
CA PHE A 203 -4.15 3.10 4.15
C PHE A 203 -4.82 3.02 5.52
N SER A 204 -4.07 2.55 6.52
CA SER A 204 -4.43 2.75 7.92
C SER A 204 -4.37 4.26 8.28
N PRO A 205 -5.05 4.72 9.34
CA PRO A 205 -5.06 6.13 9.73
C PRO A 205 -3.67 6.74 9.99
N ASN A 206 -2.69 5.91 10.37
CA ASN A 206 -1.31 6.32 10.62
C ASN A 206 -0.36 6.11 9.42
N PHE A 207 -0.88 5.65 8.29
CA PHE A 207 -0.13 5.32 7.07
C PHE A 207 1.01 4.31 7.28
N ALA A 208 0.98 3.53 8.36
CA ALA A 208 2.01 2.53 8.65
C ALA A 208 1.75 1.22 7.88
N THR A 209 0.49 0.95 7.53
CA THR A 209 0.10 -0.21 6.74
C THR A 209 -0.95 0.18 5.70
N PHE A 210 -1.14 -0.69 4.71
CA PHE A 210 -2.24 -0.57 3.77
C PHE A 210 -2.69 -1.93 3.23
N ALA A 211 -3.90 -1.97 2.70
CA ALA A 211 -4.38 -3.03 1.81
C ALA A 211 -4.60 -2.44 0.42
N GLY A 212 -4.18 -3.13 -0.62
CA GLY A 212 -4.34 -2.73 -2.01
C GLY A 212 -4.92 -3.84 -2.86
N ILE A 213 -5.57 -3.44 -3.94
CA ILE A 213 -6.09 -4.31 -5.00
C ILE A 213 -5.69 -3.66 -6.31
N SER A 214 -5.12 -4.40 -7.25
CA SER A 214 -4.75 -3.86 -8.56
C SER A 214 -4.78 -4.92 -9.63
N ASP A 215 -5.05 -4.50 -10.86
CA ASP A 215 -4.85 -5.30 -12.04
C ASP A 215 -3.35 -5.42 -12.30
N MET A 216 -2.88 -6.61 -12.62
CA MET A 216 -1.47 -6.91 -12.84
C MET A 216 -1.36 -7.90 -13.99
N THR A 217 -0.89 -7.47 -15.16
CA THR A 217 -0.94 -8.23 -16.42
C THR A 217 -0.35 -9.64 -16.32
N TYR A 218 0.63 -9.87 -15.44
CA TYR A 218 1.28 -11.16 -15.30
C TYR A 218 0.71 -12.01 -14.15
N GLU A 219 -0.10 -11.41 -13.29
CA GLU A 219 -0.63 -12.02 -12.06
C GLU A 219 -2.16 -12.17 -12.07
N GLY A 220 -2.87 -11.39 -12.90
CA GLY A 220 -4.33 -11.40 -13.07
C GLY A 220 -4.99 -10.07 -12.71
N ASP A 221 -6.33 -10.08 -12.73
CA ASP A 221 -7.16 -8.94 -12.32
C ASP A 221 -7.41 -8.97 -10.79
N ASP A 222 -7.68 -7.79 -10.21
CA ASP A 222 -8.04 -7.65 -8.79
C ASP A 222 -7.07 -8.33 -7.80
N VAL A 223 -5.77 -8.29 -8.07
CA VAL A 223 -4.75 -8.96 -7.26
C VAL A 223 -4.63 -8.25 -5.90
N PRO A 224 -4.91 -8.94 -4.77
CA PRO A 224 -4.83 -8.32 -3.46
C PRO A 224 -3.40 -8.35 -2.93
N TYR A 225 -2.97 -7.24 -2.33
CA TYR A 225 -1.69 -7.12 -1.67
C TYR A 225 -1.78 -6.25 -0.42
N THR A 226 -0.81 -6.40 0.49
CA THR A 226 -0.70 -5.54 1.68
C THR A 226 0.68 -4.92 1.77
N GLY A 227 0.77 -3.76 2.42
CA GLY A 227 2.01 -3.04 2.63
C GLY A 227 2.29 -2.78 4.09
N ARG A 228 3.55 -2.95 4.51
CA ARG A 228 4.05 -2.56 5.83
C ARG A 228 5.18 -1.56 5.69
N LYS A 229 5.01 -0.37 6.25
CA LYS A 229 6.01 0.70 6.18
C LYS A 229 7.24 0.36 7.01
N ILE A 230 8.42 0.54 6.43
CA ILE A 230 9.72 0.28 7.07
C ILE A 230 10.63 1.51 7.10
N SER A 231 10.31 2.55 6.34
CA SER A 231 11.08 3.79 6.29
C SER A 231 10.17 4.97 5.93
N SER A 232 10.38 6.14 6.55
CA SER A 232 9.77 7.40 6.09
C SER A 232 10.51 8.03 4.91
N LYS A 233 11.70 7.51 4.57
CA LYS A 233 12.49 7.96 3.42
C LYS A 233 12.20 7.05 2.23
N PRO A 234 11.74 7.57 1.09
CA PRO A 234 11.61 6.76 -0.12
C PRO A 234 12.97 6.23 -0.55
N GLY A 235 12.98 5.01 -1.09
CA GLY A 235 14.14 4.34 -1.67
C GLY A 235 14.26 4.58 -3.18
N LEU A 236 14.33 3.47 -3.94
CA LEU A 236 14.56 3.40 -5.39
C LEU A 236 13.76 4.44 -6.18
N ARG A 237 14.39 4.91 -7.27
CA ARG A 237 13.83 5.91 -8.18
C ARG A 237 13.70 5.33 -9.58
N LEU A 238 12.50 4.86 -9.90
CA LEU A 238 12.05 4.68 -11.29
C LEU A 238 11.21 5.89 -11.66
N GLN A 239 11.43 6.47 -12.84
CA GLN A 239 10.66 7.63 -13.30
C GLN A 239 9.53 7.19 -14.23
N TRP A 240 8.37 7.84 -14.14
CA TRP A 240 7.21 7.51 -14.98
C TRP A 240 7.52 7.79 -16.46
N GLU A 241 8.21 8.89 -16.71
CA GLU A 241 8.57 9.37 -18.05
C GLU A 241 9.53 8.42 -18.79
N GLU A 242 10.35 7.66 -18.06
CA GLU A 242 11.24 6.65 -18.64
C GLU A 242 10.42 5.52 -19.29
N TYR A 243 9.25 5.20 -18.73
CA TYR A 243 8.35 4.16 -19.24
C TYR A 243 7.49 4.68 -20.41
N CYS A 244 7.07 5.95 -20.37
CA CYS A 244 6.35 6.55 -21.50
C CYS A 244 7.24 6.74 -22.73
N SER A 245 8.49 7.17 -22.54
CA SER A 245 9.42 7.43 -23.65
C SER A 245 10.00 6.16 -24.27
N ALA A 246 10.15 5.08 -23.50
CA ALA A 246 10.53 3.77 -24.03
C ALA A 246 9.46 3.21 -25.00
N ALA A 247 8.18 3.48 -24.75
CA ALA A 247 7.08 3.10 -25.64
C ALA A 247 7.19 3.76 -27.03
N ALA A 248 7.63 5.02 -27.08
CA ALA A 248 7.69 5.79 -28.31
C ALA A 248 8.87 5.44 -29.24
N ARG A 249 9.73 4.47 -28.86
CA ARG A 249 10.93 4.07 -29.62
C ARG A 249 10.78 2.75 -30.37
N TRP A 250 9.62 2.11 -30.27
CA TRP A 250 9.23 0.90 -31.00
C TRP A 250 8.10 1.22 -31.96
#